data_AF-A0A2H3JEH6-F1
#
_entry.id   AF-A0A2H3JEH6-F1
#
_cell.length_a   1.000
_cell.length_b   1.000
_cell.length_c   1.000
_cell.angle_alpha   90.00
_cell.angle_beta   90.00
_cell.angle_gamma   90.00
#
_symmetry.space_group_name_H-M   'P 1'
#
loop_
_entity.id
_entity.type
_entity.pdbx_description
1 polymer ?
#
loop_
_entity_poly.entity_id
_entity_poly.type
_entity_poly.pdbx_seq_one_letter_code
_entity_poly.pdbx_strand_id
1 'polypeptide(L)'
;LAILCAACPQPGVNLQDEWEQDTDQCSRWKYNRSMVMDGNFTAEHLRTRRPDDDVWLGDGHGFMVAEARYKIHLAVAKESKQRSTCHDHHAVNQANADRHNLEATGIGAAACGRHGCFFPHSVVDFQKGERQMNMDYVLSQAATSMKGMRKVLLMYDIMCQYRVHLQDHFCDNPYLSIPDGLQIQGGIGQFHVHGHQSECYPRYSPAFMEGAGQLDGEVIETLWAPLNNISGSTRGMSTAHRREVIDDHMNDSKLEEDDWAG
;
A
#
# COMPACT_ATOMS: atom_id res chain seq x y z
N LEU A 1 -2.89 -5.26 -17.38
CA LEU A 1 -3.30 -3.84 -17.44
C LEU A 1 -3.96 -3.51 -16.11
N ALA A 2 -3.34 -2.67 -15.27
CA ALA A 2 -3.93 -2.23 -14.01
C ALA A 2 -4.46 -0.79 -14.15
N ILE A 3 -5.73 -0.59 -13.82
CA ILE A 3 -6.41 0.71 -13.89
C ILE A 3 -6.44 1.35 -12.50
N LEU A 4 -6.08 2.62 -12.42
CA LEU A 4 -6.21 3.44 -11.22
C LEU A 4 -7.69 3.73 -10.91
N CYS A 5 -8.03 4.01 -9.65
CA CYS A 5 -9.38 4.46 -9.27
C CYS A 5 -9.91 5.60 -10.17
N ALA A 6 -10.96 5.32 -10.94
CA ALA A 6 -11.53 6.26 -11.91
C ALA A 6 -12.19 7.49 -11.24
N ALA A 7 -12.74 7.30 -10.04
CA ALA A 7 -13.39 8.37 -9.27
C ALA A 7 -12.41 9.28 -8.51
N CYS A 8 -11.16 8.85 -8.33
CA CYS A 8 -10.17 9.67 -7.65
C CYS A 8 -9.73 10.86 -8.53
N PRO A 9 -9.44 12.03 -7.93
CA PRO A 9 -8.85 13.18 -8.63
C PRO A 9 -7.60 12.82 -9.43
N GLN A 10 -7.57 13.09 -10.73
CA GLN A 10 -6.40 12.92 -11.60
C GLN A 10 -6.24 14.11 -12.56
N PRO A 11 -5.15 14.89 -12.42
CA PRO A 11 -4.83 16.00 -13.30
C PRO A 11 -4.73 15.54 -14.76
N GLY A 12 -5.36 16.28 -15.67
CA GLY A 12 -5.40 15.97 -17.09
C GLY A 12 -6.31 14.80 -17.49
N VAL A 13 -7.08 14.21 -16.56
CA VAL A 13 -8.05 13.15 -16.84
C VAL A 13 -9.46 13.57 -16.43
N ASN A 14 -9.68 13.82 -15.14
CA ASN A 14 -11.02 14.13 -14.59
C ASN A 14 -11.04 15.38 -13.70
N LEU A 15 -9.91 16.05 -13.51
CA LEU A 15 -9.85 17.39 -12.94
C LEU A 15 -9.99 18.45 -14.03
N GLN A 16 -10.68 19.53 -13.67
CA GLN A 16 -10.76 20.71 -14.52
C GLN A 16 -9.37 21.35 -14.67
N ASP A 17 -9.15 22.01 -15.81
CA ASP A 17 -7.97 22.83 -16.00
C ASP A 17 -7.87 23.89 -14.90
N GLU A 18 -6.64 24.23 -14.50
CA GLU A 18 -6.36 25.23 -13.48
C GLU A 18 -7.00 24.93 -12.11
N TRP A 19 -7.33 23.67 -11.81
CA TRP A 19 -7.82 23.26 -10.48
C TRP A 19 -6.85 23.67 -9.36
N GLU A 20 -5.57 23.84 -9.65
CA GLU A 20 -4.57 24.36 -8.74
C GLU A 20 -4.86 25.81 -8.31
N GLN A 21 -5.49 26.60 -9.16
CA GLN A 21 -5.81 28.00 -8.90
C GLN A 21 -7.03 28.17 -7.99
N ASP A 22 -7.74 27.07 -7.64
CA ASP A 22 -8.82 27.13 -6.67
C ASP A 22 -8.29 27.63 -5.31
N THR A 23 -8.67 28.86 -4.97
CA THR A 23 -8.28 29.55 -3.73
C THR A 23 -9.20 29.24 -2.55
N ASP A 24 -10.32 28.53 -2.77
CA ASP A 24 -11.25 28.19 -1.70
C ASP A 24 -10.65 27.14 -0.78
N GLN A 25 -9.99 27.60 0.28
CA GLN A 25 -9.32 26.77 1.27
C GLN A 25 -10.27 25.73 1.87
N CYS A 26 -11.55 26.07 2.03
CA CYS A 26 -12.56 25.20 2.63
C CYS A 26 -12.95 24.01 1.74
N SER A 27 -12.66 24.04 0.43
CA SER A 27 -12.99 22.94 -0.49
C SER A 27 -11.77 22.26 -1.13
N ARG A 28 -10.54 22.70 -0.84
CA ARG A 28 -9.30 22.10 -1.39
C ARG A 28 -9.18 20.60 -1.15
N TRP A 29 -9.78 20.07 -0.08
CA TRP A 29 -9.78 18.65 0.25
C TRP A 29 -10.44 17.76 -0.81
N LYS A 30 -11.32 18.31 -1.66
CA LYS A 30 -11.95 17.57 -2.77
C LYS A 30 -10.92 17.07 -3.79
N TYR A 31 -9.78 17.77 -3.90
CA TYR A 31 -8.68 17.38 -4.77
C TYR A 31 -7.70 16.41 -4.11
N ASN A 32 -7.81 16.12 -2.82
CA ASN A 32 -6.88 15.20 -2.17
C ASN A 32 -7.16 13.76 -2.59
N ARG A 33 -6.11 12.95 -2.73
CA ARG A 33 -6.23 11.49 -2.77
C ARG A 33 -6.18 10.92 -1.36
N SER A 34 -6.82 9.77 -1.19
CA SER A 34 -6.69 8.95 0.01
C SER A 34 -6.07 7.61 -0.36
N MET A 35 -5.11 7.17 0.42
CA MET A 35 -4.37 5.94 0.25
C MET A 35 -4.30 5.22 1.60
N VAL A 36 -4.57 3.93 1.58
CA VAL A 36 -4.39 3.01 2.70
C VAL A 36 -3.25 2.05 2.32
N MET A 37 -2.37 1.73 3.26
CA MET A 37 -1.35 0.71 3.12
C MET A 37 -1.50 -0.34 4.21
N ASP A 38 -1.36 -1.62 3.85
CA ASP A 38 -1.41 -2.75 4.78
C ASP A 38 -0.69 -3.99 4.21
N GLY A 39 -0.42 -4.94 5.09
CA GLY A 39 0.18 -6.23 4.81
C GLY A 39 -0.77 -7.41 5.00
N ASN A 40 -0.90 -8.25 3.97
CA ASN A 40 -1.62 -9.51 4.02
C ASN A 40 -0.67 -10.71 4.20
N PHE A 41 -0.71 -11.32 5.39
CA PHE A 41 0.11 -12.47 5.76
C PHE A 41 -0.48 -13.84 5.38
N THR A 42 -1.71 -13.87 4.85
CA THR A 42 -2.33 -15.12 4.37
C THR A 42 -1.76 -15.50 2.99
N ALA A 43 -1.34 -14.51 2.20
CA ALA A 43 -0.79 -14.67 0.86
C ALA A 43 0.68 -15.17 0.85
N GLU A 44 0.97 -16.23 1.59
CA GLU A 44 2.27 -16.89 1.61
C GLU A 44 2.66 -17.50 0.25
N HIS A 45 3.96 -17.64 0.02
CA HIS A 45 4.48 -18.31 -1.17
C HIS A 45 5.63 -19.23 -0.83
N LEU A 46 5.57 -20.47 -1.31
CA LEU A 46 6.63 -21.46 -1.17
C LEU A 46 7.73 -21.23 -2.19
N ARG A 47 8.97 -21.56 -1.83
CA ARG A 47 10.08 -21.52 -2.77
C ARG A 47 9.83 -22.42 -3.97
N THR A 48 9.97 -21.86 -5.17
CA THR A 48 9.86 -22.63 -6.41
C THR A 48 11.00 -23.64 -6.53
N ARG A 49 10.69 -24.91 -6.83
CA ARG A 49 11.70 -25.99 -6.94
C ARG A 49 12.64 -25.80 -8.14
N ARG A 50 12.14 -25.23 -9.23
CA ARG A 50 12.86 -25.01 -10.49
C ARG A 50 12.62 -23.57 -10.97
N PRO A 51 13.28 -22.57 -10.37
CA PRO A 51 13.08 -21.18 -10.74
C PRO A 51 13.52 -20.88 -12.18
N ASP A 52 14.47 -21.66 -12.73
CA ASP A 52 14.95 -21.50 -14.10
C ASP A 52 13.90 -21.85 -15.18
N ASP A 53 12.86 -22.61 -14.80
CA ASP A 53 11.74 -22.95 -15.67
C ASP A 53 10.60 -21.91 -15.62
N ASP A 54 10.71 -20.89 -14.76
CA ASP A 54 9.66 -19.89 -14.54
C ASP A 54 9.62 -18.84 -15.66
N VAL A 55 8.42 -18.56 -16.18
CA VAL A 55 8.22 -17.70 -17.35
C VAL A 55 7.27 -16.57 -16.99
N TRP A 56 7.73 -15.34 -17.18
CA TRP A 56 6.95 -14.13 -16.97
C TRP A 56 6.23 -13.72 -18.25
N LEU A 57 4.91 -13.55 -18.16
CA LEU A 57 4.08 -12.93 -19.20
C LEU A 57 4.02 -11.40 -19.03
N GLY A 58 4.12 -10.90 -17.79
CA GLY A 58 3.98 -9.47 -17.51
C GLY A 58 4.57 -8.98 -16.19
N ASP A 59 5.88 -9.20 -15.95
CA ASP A 59 6.56 -8.71 -14.74
C ASP A 59 6.38 -7.18 -14.56
N GLY A 60 5.67 -6.79 -13.51
CA GLY A 60 5.42 -5.39 -13.19
C GLY A 60 4.39 -4.69 -14.07
N HIS A 61 3.62 -5.39 -14.90
CA HIS A 61 2.62 -4.77 -15.79
C HIS A 61 1.22 -4.62 -15.14
N GLY A 62 1.02 -5.15 -13.94
CA GLY A 62 -0.22 -5.09 -13.17
C GLY A 62 -0.08 -4.30 -11.87
N PHE A 63 -0.52 -4.90 -10.77
CA PHE A 63 -0.44 -4.35 -9.42
C PHE A 63 0.85 -4.77 -8.72
N MET A 64 1.30 -6.00 -8.96
CA MET A 64 2.61 -6.49 -8.51
C MET A 64 3.73 -5.65 -9.11
N VAL A 65 4.73 -5.33 -8.30
CA VAL A 65 5.90 -4.58 -8.75
C VAL A 65 6.85 -5.46 -9.58
N ALA A 66 7.63 -4.82 -10.45
CA ALA A 66 8.66 -5.51 -11.23
C ALA A 66 9.72 -6.12 -10.32
N GLU A 67 10.01 -7.40 -10.49
CA GLU A 67 10.83 -8.17 -9.57
C GLU A 67 12.27 -7.64 -9.48
N ALA A 68 12.88 -7.37 -10.65
CA ALA A 68 14.27 -6.95 -10.71
C ALA A 68 14.52 -5.63 -9.97
N ARG A 69 13.66 -4.62 -10.19
CA ARG A 69 13.79 -3.31 -9.54
C ARG A 69 13.56 -3.41 -8.04
N TYR A 70 12.60 -4.23 -7.63
CA TYR A 70 12.31 -4.42 -6.22
C TYR A 70 13.45 -5.12 -5.48
N LYS A 71 14.06 -6.15 -6.06
CA LYS A 71 15.24 -6.81 -5.49
C LYS A 71 16.43 -5.86 -5.32
N ILE A 72 16.63 -4.94 -6.27
CA ILE A 72 17.68 -3.93 -6.18
C ILE A 72 17.41 -2.97 -5.02
N HIS A 73 16.17 -2.49 -4.87
CA HIS A 73 15.75 -1.68 -3.73
C HIS A 73 16.02 -2.40 -2.40
N LEU A 74 15.57 -3.65 -2.26
CA LEU A 74 15.75 -4.44 -1.05
C LEU A 74 17.23 -4.66 -0.68
N ALA A 75 18.12 -4.70 -1.67
CA ALA A 75 19.55 -4.90 -1.44
C ALA A 75 20.25 -3.67 -0.84
N VAL A 76 19.71 -2.46 -1.06
CA VAL A 76 20.28 -1.19 -0.57
C VAL A 76 19.50 -0.61 0.62
N ALA A 77 18.23 -0.98 0.77
CA ALA A 77 17.38 -0.48 1.84
C ALA A 77 17.91 -0.90 3.22
N LYS A 78 17.90 0.06 4.15
CA LYS A 78 18.30 -0.16 5.54
C LYS A 78 17.06 -0.42 6.38
N GLU A 79 17.01 -1.55 7.07
CA GLU A 79 15.95 -1.79 8.05
C GLU A 79 16.35 -1.23 9.41
N SER A 80 15.58 -0.28 9.94
CA SER A 80 15.73 0.14 11.33
C SER A 80 14.79 -0.66 12.23
N LYS A 81 15.34 -1.44 13.16
CA LYS A 81 14.54 -2.10 14.20
C LYS A 81 14.15 -1.07 15.26
N GLN A 82 13.03 -0.40 15.02
CA GLN A 82 12.47 0.54 15.99
C GLN A 82 11.68 -0.24 17.04
N ARG A 83 11.98 0.03 18.32
CA ARG A 83 11.18 -0.51 19.41
C ARG A 83 9.91 0.33 19.48
N SER A 84 8.76 -0.30 19.23
CA SER A 84 7.46 0.38 19.34
C SER A 84 7.36 1.12 20.66
N THR A 85 7.01 2.41 20.59
CA THR A 85 6.62 3.21 21.77
C THR A 85 5.13 3.06 22.08
N CYS A 86 4.35 2.48 21.17
CA CYS A 86 2.92 2.22 21.32
C CYS A 86 2.67 0.88 22.01
N HIS A 87 1.58 0.83 22.79
CA HIS A 87 1.33 -0.18 23.82
C HIS A 87 1.03 -1.59 23.28
N ASP A 88 0.52 -1.75 22.05
CA ASP A 88 0.14 -3.07 21.52
C ASP A 88 0.50 -3.28 20.04
N HIS A 89 1.74 -3.69 19.76
CA HIS A 89 2.12 -4.28 18.46
C HIS A 89 2.58 -5.73 18.60
N HIS A 90 1.80 -6.55 19.31
CA HIS A 90 2.05 -7.99 19.39
C HIS A 90 1.91 -8.70 18.03
N ALA A 91 1.04 -8.20 17.14
CA ALA A 91 0.79 -8.77 15.81
C ALA A 91 2.02 -8.68 14.87
N VAL A 92 2.65 -7.50 14.79
CA VAL A 92 3.83 -7.25 13.93
C VAL A 92 5.03 -8.13 14.35
N ASN A 93 5.18 -8.38 15.66
CA ASN A 93 6.31 -9.17 16.16
C ASN A 93 6.18 -10.68 15.89
N GLN A 94 4.97 -11.24 15.84
CA GLN A 94 4.76 -12.66 15.50
C GLN A 94 4.87 -12.92 14.00
N ALA A 95 4.45 -11.98 13.15
CA ALA A 95 4.54 -12.10 11.69
C ALA A 95 5.99 -12.14 11.16
N ASN A 96 6.96 -11.68 11.95
CA ASN A 96 8.39 -11.61 11.61
C ASN A 96 9.20 -12.89 11.92
N ALA A 97 8.56 -13.99 12.29
CA ALA A 97 9.25 -15.27 12.53
C ALA A 97 9.77 -15.87 11.21
N ASP A 98 11.05 -16.27 11.17
CA ASP A 98 11.65 -16.90 10.00
C ASP A 98 10.96 -18.23 9.69
N ARG A 99 10.32 -18.32 8.52
CA ARG A 99 9.76 -19.57 7.98
C ARG A 99 10.65 -20.04 6.83
N HIS A 100 11.59 -20.96 7.11
CA HIS A 100 12.64 -21.39 6.18
C HIS A 100 12.17 -21.89 4.80
N ASN A 101 10.91 -22.30 4.67
CA ASN A 101 10.36 -22.87 3.42
C ASN A 101 9.63 -21.85 2.54
N LEU A 102 9.45 -20.61 3.01
CA LEU A 102 8.77 -19.56 2.25
C LEU A 102 9.74 -18.71 1.43
N GLU A 103 9.29 -18.32 0.25
CA GLU A 103 9.87 -17.27 -0.59
C GLU A 103 9.26 -15.91 -0.23
N ALA A 104 7.95 -15.88 0.00
CA ALA A 104 7.23 -14.74 0.56
C ALA A 104 6.40 -15.14 1.79
N THR A 105 6.47 -14.35 2.87
CA THR A 105 5.67 -14.53 4.10
C THR A 105 4.31 -13.83 4.03
N GLY A 106 4.01 -13.18 2.91
CA GLY A 106 2.83 -12.35 2.70
C GLY A 106 3.09 -11.32 1.60
N ILE A 107 2.13 -10.43 1.39
CA ILE A 107 2.23 -9.30 0.46
C ILE A 107 1.86 -8.00 1.16
N GLY A 108 2.42 -6.89 0.71
CA GLY A 108 2.00 -5.55 1.11
C GLY A 108 1.48 -4.78 -0.09
N ALA A 109 0.46 -3.94 0.10
CA ALA A 109 -0.08 -3.12 -0.97
C ALA A 109 -0.55 -1.74 -0.50
N ALA A 110 -0.86 -0.90 -1.49
CA ALA A 110 -1.62 0.31 -1.32
C ALA A 110 -2.96 0.21 -2.06
N ALA A 111 -4.01 0.74 -1.45
CA ALA A 111 -5.33 0.87 -2.05
C ALA A 111 -5.89 2.29 -1.85
N CYS A 112 -6.84 2.67 -2.70
CA CYS A 112 -7.57 3.90 -2.57
C CYS A 112 -8.43 3.85 -1.30
N GLY A 113 -8.16 4.74 -0.35
CA GLY A 113 -8.93 4.81 0.90
C GLY A 113 -10.43 5.10 0.69
N ARG A 114 -10.82 5.75 -0.42
CA ARG A 114 -12.22 6.17 -0.65
C ARG A 114 -13.06 5.16 -1.42
N HIS A 115 -12.46 4.40 -2.33
CA HIS A 115 -13.18 3.60 -3.32
C HIS A 115 -12.63 2.18 -3.47
N GLY A 116 -11.76 1.72 -2.56
CA GLY A 116 -11.30 0.33 -2.54
C GLY A 116 -10.48 -0.14 -3.75
N CYS A 117 -10.02 0.75 -4.64
CA CYS A 117 -9.21 0.30 -5.78
C CYS A 117 -7.73 0.17 -5.40
N PHE A 118 -7.10 -0.99 -5.63
CA PHE A 118 -5.65 -1.13 -5.53
C PHE A 118 -4.91 -0.11 -6.41
N PHE A 119 -3.78 0.40 -5.91
CA PHE A 119 -2.89 1.22 -6.72
C PHE A 119 -2.10 0.33 -7.70
N PRO A 120 -2.04 0.69 -8.99
CA PRO A 120 -1.21 -0.02 -9.95
C PRO A 120 0.25 -0.04 -9.52
N HIS A 121 0.93 -1.15 -9.78
CA HIS A 121 2.35 -1.32 -9.55
C HIS A 121 2.79 -0.99 -8.12
N SER A 122 1.98 -1.29 -7.10
CA SER A 122 2.30 -1.01 -5.68
C SER A 122 2.06 -2.22 -4.77
N VAL A 123 2.17 -3.44 -5.27
CA VAL A 123 2.05 -4.68 -4.48
C VAL A 123 3.40 -5.39 -4.43
N VAL A 124 3.86 -5.70 -3.23
CA VAL A 124 5.19 -6.27 -2.99
C VAL A 124 5.11 -7.56 -2.20
N ASP A 125 6.05 -8.48 -2.44
CA ASP A 125 6.23 -9.65 -1.60
C ASP A 125 7.05 -9.33 -0.35
N PHE A 126 6.67 -9.89 0.78
CA PHE A 126 7.40 -9.82 2.04
C PHE A 126 8.41 -10.95 2.15
N GLN A 127 9.71 -10.64 2.23
CA GLN A 127 10.75 -11.67 2.40
C GLN A 127 10.79 -12.20 3.84
N LYS A 128 10.39 -11.37 4.80
CA LYS A 128 10.35 -11.69 6.23
C LYS A 128 9.46 -10.70 6.95
N GLY A 129 8.19 -11.04 7.08
CA GLY A 129 7.17 -10.18 7.66
C GLY A 129 7.04 -8.85 6.91
N GLU A 130 6.17 -8.00 7.42
CA GLU A 130 6.09 -6.61 6.95
C GLU A 130 7.23 -5.82 7.57
N ARG A 131 8.11 -5.29 6.72
CA ARG A 131 9.20 -4.41 7.11
C ARG A 131 9.00 -3.05 6.47
N GLN A 132 9.55 -2.01 7.09
CA GLN A 132 9.34 -0.65 6.59
C GLN A 132 9.92 -0.48 5.18
N MET A 133 11.04 -1.14 4.86
CA MET A 133 11.57 -1.16 3.48
C MET A 133 10.58 -1.70 2.45
N ASN A 134 9.70 -2.64 2.83
CA ASN A 134 8.72 -3.21 1.92
C ASN A 134 7.64 -2.13 1.63
N MET A 135 7.13 -1.49 2.69
CA MET A 135 6.09 -0.47 2.59
C MET A 135 6.58 0.88 2.03
N ASP A 136 7.86 1.22 2.20
CA ASP A 136 8.49 2.36 1.54
C ASP A 136 8.41 2.23 0.01
N TYR A 137 8.65 1.02 -0.50
CA TYR A 137 8.56 0.76 -1.94
C TYR A 137 7.11 0.82 -2.42
N VAL A 138 6.16 0.28 -1.65
CA VAL A 138 4.71 0.42 -1.93
C VAL A 138 4.32 1.89 -2.04
N LEU A 139 4.69 2.70 -1.06
CA LEU A 139 4.44 4.15 -1.04
C LEU A 139 5.08 4.85 -2.24
N SER A 140 6.36 4.59 -2.50
CA SER A 140 7.08 5.18 -3.63
C SER A 140 6.39 4.89 -4.96
N GLN A 141 6.06 3.63 -5.22
CA GLN A 141 5.43 3.27 -6.48
C GLN A 141 4.01 3.82 -6.61
N ALA A 142 3.18 3.73 -5.56
CA ALA A 142 1.85 4.31 -5.57
C ALA A 142 1.88 5.83 -5.77
N ALA A 143 2.87 6.52 -5.19
CA ALA A 143 3.06 7.96 -5.32
C ALA A 143 3.36 8.41 -6.75
N THR A 144 3.97 7.57 -7.59
CA THR A 144 4.19 7.92 -9.01
C THR A 144 2.88 8.24 -9.76
N SER A 145 1.77 7.58 -9.40
CA SER A 145 0.43 7.82 -9.95
C SER A 145 -0.21 9.12 -9.47
N MET A 146 0.44 9.84 -8.55
CA MET A 146 -0.04 11.07 -7.91
C MET A 146 0.77 12.29 -8.34
N LYS A 147 1.53 12.21 -9.44
CA LYS A 147 2.24 13.35 -10.01
C LYS A 147 1.26 14.50 -10.31
N GLY A 148 1.60 15.69 -9.82
CA GLY A 148 0.75 16.89 -9.92
C GLY A 148 -0.26 17.04 -8.79
N MET A 149 -0.48 16.00 -7.98
CA MET A 149 -1.32 16.13 -6.78
C MET A 149 -0.61 16.93 -5.69
N ARG A 150 -1.38 17.73 -4.95
CA ARG A 150 -0.84 18.54 -3.84
C ARG A 150 -0.70 17.77 -2.54
N LYS A 151 -1.64 16.86 -2.28
CA LYS A 151 -1.77 16.21 -0.98
C LYS A 151 -2.40 14.83 -1.11
N VAL A 152 -1.85 13.90 -0.33
CA VAL A 152 -2.40 12.58 -0.11
C VAL A 152 -2.61 12.36 1.39
N LEU A 153 -3.77 11.83 1.74
CA LEU A 153 -4.02 11.26 3.05
C LEU A 153 -3.53 9.81 3.02
N LEU A 154 -2.51 9.49 3.80
CA LEU A 154 -1.93 8.15 3.91
C LEU A 154 -2.32 7.53 5.24
N MET A 155 -3.16 6.51 5.19
CA MET A 155 -3.54 5.69 6.34
C MET A 155 -2.60 4.48 6.42
N TYR A 156 -2.03 4.26 7.59
CA TYR A 156 -1.16 3.11 7.86
C TYR A 156 -1.16 2.82 9.36
N ASP A 157 -1.30 1.56 9.75
CA ASP A 157 -1.39 1.13 11.15
C ASP A 157 -0.29 1.69 12.03
N ILE A 158 0.95 1.60 11.57
CA ILE A 158 2.11 2.06 12.33
C ILE A 158 2.53 3.48 11.95
N MET A 159 1.63 4.32 11.41
CA MET A 159 1.97 5.67 10.93
C MET A 159 2.72 6.50 11.97
N CYS A 160 2.38 6.38 13.26
CA CYS A 160 3.06 7.11 14.32
C CYS A 160 4.55 6.77 14.48
N GLN A 161 4.95 5.56 14.09
CA GLN A 161 6.33 5.08 14.08
C GLN A 161 6.96 5.31 12.71
N TYR A 162 6.24 4.95 11.66
CA TYR A 162 6.68 5.02 10.26
C TYR A 162 7.10 6.43 9.84
N ARG A 163 6.28 7.44 10.15
CA ARG A 163 6.56 8.82 9.71
C ARG A 163 7.80 9.45 10.33
N VAL A 164 8.33 8.89 11.42
CA VAL A 164 9.48 9.47 12.14
C VAL A 164 10.72 9.47 11.25
N HIS A 165 10.90 8.39 10.48
CA HIS A 165 12.07 8.18 9.62
C HIS A 165 11.74 8.09 8.14
N LEU A 166 10.47 8.32 7.77
CA LEU A 166 10.03 8.28 6.38
C LEU A 166 10.91 9.14 5.46
N GLN A 167 11.25 10.35 5.88
CA GLN A 167 12.13 11.21 5.09
C GLN A 167 13.54 10.62 4.94
N ASP A 168 14.11 10.09 6.03
CA ASP A 168 15.44 9.48 6.03
C ASP A 168 15.48 8.28 5.05
N HIS A 169 14.44 7.43 5.07
CA HIS A 169 14.35 6.27 4.19
C HIS A 169 14.38 6.64 2.71
N PHE A 170 13.64 7.69 2.33
CA PHE A 170 13.56 8.17 0.96
C PHE A 170 14.82 8.92 0.52
N CYS A 171 15.50 9.63 1.43
CA CYS A 171 16.77 10.29 1.12
C CYS A 171 17.94 9.30 0.98
N ASP A 172 17.94 8.22 1.75
CA ASP A 172 19.03 7.23 1.77
C ASP A 172 18.94 6.19 0.64
N ASN A 173 17.85 6.14 -0.11
CA ASN A 173 17.59 5.10 -1.10
C ASN A 173 17.29 5.68 -2.50
N PRO A 174 18.17 5.46 -3.50
CA PRO A 174 18.00 6.04 -4.83
C PRO A 174 16.86 5.42 -5.66
N TYR A 175 16.24 4.33 -5.17
CA TYR A 175 15.12 3.66 -5.84
C TYR A 175 13.76 4.10 -5.29
N LEU A 176 13.74 4.98 -4.30
CA LEU A 176 12.52 5.56 -3.74
C LEU A 176 12.35 7.00 -4.22
N SER A 177 11.12 7.37 -4.54
CA SER A 177 10.78 8.74 -4.94
C SER A 177 9.37 9.11 -4.53
N ILE A 178 9.20 10.37 -4.11
CA ILE A 178 7.89 11.00 -3.92
C ILE A 178 7.83 12.17 -4.90
N PRO A 179 6.72 12.37 -5.64
CA PRO A 179 6.58 13.52 -6.52
C PRO A 179 6.82 14.84 -5.79
N ASP A 180 7.54 15.76 -6.45
CA ASP A 180 7.82 17.08 -5.90
C ASP A 180 6.53 17.81 -5.52
N GLY A 181 6.51 18.36 -4.31
CA GLY A 181 5.38 19.12 -3.78
C GLY A 181 4.20 18.28 -3.27
N LEU A 182 4.25 16.95 -3.37
CA LEU A 182 3.23 16.09 -2.77
C LEU A 182 3.36 16.07 -1.24
N GLN A 183 2.35 16.60 -0.55
CA GLN A 183 2.27 16.55 0.90
C GLN A 183 1.63 15.23 1.37
N ILE A 184 2.33 14.49 2.21
CA ILE A 184 1.79 13.29 2.86
C ILE A 184 1.23 13.69 4.23
N GLN A 185 -0.09 13.62 4.38
CA GLN A 185 -0.74 13.67 5.69
C GLN A 185 -0.94 12.24 6.17
N GLY A 186 -0.23 11.84 7.21
CA GLY A 186 -0.31 10.48 7.75
C GLY A 186 -1.41 10.33 8.81
N GLY A 187 -2.18 9.25 8.74
CA GLY A 187 -3.15 8.81 9.74
C GLY A 187 -3.09 7.30 10.03
N ILE A 188 -3.84 6.87 11.04
CA ILE A 188 -3.98 5.48 11.48
C ILE A 188 -5.46 5.11 11.38
N GLY A 189 -5.77 3.90 10.90
CA GLY A 189 -7.14 3.40 10.81
C GLY A 189 -7.92 3.60 12.11
N GLN A 190 -9.22 3.89 12.00
CA GLN A 190 -10.06 4.27 13.12
C GLN A 190 -10.17 3.16 14.15
N PHE A 191 -10.10 1.89 13.75
CA PHE A 191 -10.05 0.78 14.70
C PHE A 191 -8.67 0.66 15.33
N HIS A 192 -7.62 0.76 14.51
CA HIS A 192 -6.24 0.60 14.95
C HIS A 192 -5.78 1.69 15.91
N VAL A 193 -6.16 2.97 15.69
CA VAL A 193 -5.68 4.11 16.47
C VAL A 193 -5.99 4.00 17.97
N HIS A 194 -7.05 3.27 18.34
CA HIS A 194 -7.40 3.02 19.74
C HIS A 194 -6.43 2.07 20.46
N GLY A 195 -5.68 1.24 19.73
CA GLY A 195 -4.61 0.38 20.26
C GLY A 195 -3.26 1.08 20.44
N HIS A 196 -3.16 2.34 19.99
CA HIS A 196 -1.94 3.15 20.15
C HIS A 196 -1.96 3.92 21.48
N GLN A 197 -0.82 4.56 21.80
CA GLN A 197 -0.74 5.46 22.95
C GLN A 197 -1.74 6.63 22.82
N SER A 198 -2.16 7.20 23.94
CA SER A 198 -3.25 8.19 24.00
C SER A 198 -2.99 9.42 23.14
N GLU A 199 -1.73 9.82 22.94
CA GLU A 199 -1.37 10.96 22.08
C GLU A 199 -1.55 10.67 20.59
N CYS A 200 -1.60 9.40 20.18
CA CYS A 200 -1.85 9.04 18.78
C CYS A 200 -3.29 9.32 18.38
N TYR A 201 -4.26 9.17 19.27
CA TYR A 201 -5.68 9.38 18.95
C TYR A 201 -5.97 10.79 18.38
N PRO A 202 -5.69 11.90 19.10
CA PRO A 202 -5.94 13.23 18.56
C PRO A 202 -5.02 13.61 17.39
N ARG A 203 -3.91 12.89 17.17
CA ARG A 203 -2.90 13.22 16.15
C ARG A 203 -3.12 12.47 14.83
N TYR A 204 -3.58 11.23 14.89
CA TYR A 204 -3.63 10.32 13.74
C TYR A 204 -5.01 9.72 13.48
N SER A 205 -6.02 9.94 14.33
CA SER A 205 -7.38 9.50 13.99
C SER A 205 -7.92 10.30 12.80
N PRO A 206 -8.51 9.63 11.78
CA PRO A 206 -9.10 10.30 10.63
C PRO A 206 -10.24 11.24 11.03
N ALA A 207 -10.90 11.00 12.18
CA ALA A 207 -11.96 11.85 12.71
C ALA A 207 -11.51 13.30 13.01
N PHE A 208 -10.21 13.53 13.22
CA PHE A 208 -9.66 14.86 13.47
C PHE A 208 -8.90 15.44 12.26
N MET A 209 -8.91 14.75 11.11
CA MET A 209 -8.16 15.15 9.93
C MET A 209 -9.03 15.92 8.95
N GLU A 210 -8.64 17.18 8.72
CA GLU A 210 -9.27 18.00 7.70
C GLU A 210 -9.15 17.34 6.32
N GLY A 211 -10.29 17.12 5.68
CA GLY A 211 -10.38 16.53 4.36
C GLY A 211 -10.34 14.99 4.30
N ALA A 212 -10.30 14.30 5.45
CA ALA A 212 -10.41 12.84 5.49
C ALA A 212 -11.81 12.35 5.13
N GLY A 213 -12.85 13.10 5.50
CA GLY A 213 -14.24 12.66 5.34
C GLY A 213 -14.59 11.52 6.32
N GLN A 214 -15.61 10.72 5.98
CA GLN A 214 -15.97 9.51 6.73
C GLN A 214 -15.11 8.33 6.24
N LEU A 215 -13.81 8.42 6.50
CA LEU A 215 -12.83 7.39 6.17
C LEU A 215 -12.49 6.62 7.45
N ASP A 216 -12.75 5.32 7.48
CA ASP A 216 -12.28 4.45 8.57
C ASP A 216 -10.81 4.08 8.41
N GLY A 217 -10.29 4.01 7.18
CA GLY A 217 -8.93 3.59 6.88
C GLY A 217 -8.77 2.08 6.84
N GLU A 218 -9.87 1.32 6.79
CA GLU A 218 -9.92 -0.15 6.88
C GLU A 218 -10.36 -0.80 5.55
N VAL A 219 -10.33 -0.03 4.46
CA VAL A 219 -10.84 -0.51 3.16
C VAL A 219 -9.94 -1.57 2.54
N ILE A 220 -8.66 -1.65 2.88
CA ILE A 220 -7.76 -2.63 2.24
C ILE A 220 -7.97 -4.03 2.83
N GLU A 221 -8.40 -4.11 4.08
CA GLU A 221 -8.78 -5.31 4.80
C GLU A 221 -9.97 -5.99 4.13
N THR A 222 -10.92 -5.20 3.61
CA THR A 222 -12.05 -5.75 2.84
C THR A 222 -11.57 -6.33 1.49
N LEU A 223 -10.57 -5.72 0.86
CA LEU A 223 -9.96 -6.21 -0.39
C LEU A 223 -9.11 -7.47 -0.17
N TRP A 224 -8.60 -7.69 1.05
CA TRP A 224 -7.92 -8.92 1.39
C TRP A 224 -8.84 -10.13 1.44
N ALA A 225 -10.11 -9.96 1.81
CA ALA A 225 -11.06 -11.06 1.91
C ALA A 225 -11.17 -11.91 0.62
N PRO A 226 -11.43 -11.34 -0.57
CA PRO A 226 -11.46 -12.12 -1.81
C PRO A 226 -10.09 -12.70 -2.18
N LEU A 227 -9.00 -11.96 -1.97
CA LEU A 227 -7.64 -12.46 -2.25
C LEU A 227 -7.24 -13.63 -1.32
N ASN A 228 -7.74 -13.65 -0.09
CA ASN A 228 -7.50 -14.75 0.82
C ASN A 228 -8.10 -16.07 0.32
N ASN A 229 -9.19 -16.03 -0.47
CA ASN A 229 -9.78 -17.23 -1.07
C ASN A 229 -8.84 -17.93 -2.07
N ILE A 230 -7.96 -17.17 -2.73
CA ILE A 230 -6.98 -17.70 -3.69
C ILE A 230 -5.59 -17.93 -3.09
N SER A 231 -5.36 -17.53 -1.84
CA SER A 231 -4.05 -17.67 -1.18
C SER A 231 -3.57 -19.12 -1.16
N GLY A 232 -4.48 -20.07 -0.92
CA GLY A 232 -4.16 -21.50 -0.89
C GLY A 232 -3.72 -22.07 -2.24
N SER A 233 -4.35 -21.65 -3.34
CA SER A 233 -4.01 -22.12 -4.69
C SER A 233 -2.72 -21.46 -5.19
N THR A 234 -2.51 -20.18 -4.89
CA THR A 234 -1.33 -19.41 -5.30
C THR A 234 -0.06 -19.77 -4.52
N ARG A 235 -0.19 -20.30 -3.30
CA ARG A 235 0.93 -20.63 -2.41
C ARG A 235 2.00 -21.54 -3.02
N GLY A 236 1.60 -22.48 -3.87
CA GLY A 236 2.50 -23.47 -4.49
C GLY A 236 2.80 -23.22 -5.97
N MET A 237 2.28 -22.14 -6.55
CA MET A 237 2.55 -21.76 -7.94
C MET A 237 4.00 -21.30 -8.11
N SER A 238 4.48 -21.26 -9.35
CA SER A 238 5.74 -20.56 -9.65
C SER A 238 5.59 -19.06 -9.35
N THR A 239 6.71 -18.37 -9.17
CA THR A 239 6.73 -16.97 -8.76
C THR A 239 6.00 -16.08 -9.77
N ALA A 240 6.28 -16.25 -11.07
CA ALA A 240 5.63 -15.50 -12.14
C ALA A 240 4.11 -15.78 -12.16
N HIS A 241 3.72 -17.05 -12.20
CA HIS A 241 2.31 -17.42 -12.31
C HIS A 241 1.49 -16.96 -11.09
N ARG A 242 2.04 -17.08 -9.88
CA ARG A 242 1.40 -16.56 -8.66
C ARG A 242 1.08 -15.07 -8.78
N ARG A 243 2.06 -14.28 -9.20
CA ARG A 243 1.91 -12.82 -9.29
C ARG A 243 0.90 -12.42 -10.35
N GLU A 244 0.88 -13.12 -11.47
CA GLU A 244 -0.08 -12.89 -12.55
C GLU A 244 -1.51 -13.25 -12.13
N VAL A 245 -1.71 -14.34 -11.38
CA VAL A 245 -3.02 -14.68 -10.80
C VAL A 245 -3.47 -13.64 -9.77
N ILE A 246 -2.56 -13.18 -8.90
CA ILE A 246 -2.88 -12.11 -7.94
C ILE A 246 -3.27 -10.82 -8.68
N ASP A 247 -2.53 -10.45 -9.72
CA ASP A 247 -2.82 -9.28 -10.55
C ASP A 247 -4.20 -9.35 -11.21
N ASP A 248 -4.58 -10.54 -11.71
CA ASP A 248 -5.88 -10.80 -12.33
C ASP A 248 -7.02 -10.59 -11.32
N HIS A 249 -6.94 -11.22 -10.15
CA HIS A 249 -7.96 -11.09 -9.11
C HIS A 249 -8.05 -9.67 -8.50
N MET A 250 -6.91 -8.97 -8.37
CA MET A 250 -6.90 -7.56 -7.97
C MET A 250 -7.57 -6.65 -9.01
N ASN A 251 -7.54 -7.03 -10.29
CA ASN A 251 -8.21 -6.27 -11.33
C ASN A 251 -9.72 -6.50 -11.31
N ASP A 252 -10.16 -7.72 -11.01
CA ASP A 252 -11.58 -8.10 -10.90
C ASP A 252 -12.25 -7.57 -9.62
N SER A 253 -11.46 -7.22 -8.60
CA SER A 253 -11.94 -6.52 -7.40
C SER A 253 -12.65 -5.18 -7.71
N LYS A 254 -12.59 -4.71 -8.96
CA LYS A 254 -13.31 -3.53 -9.47
C LYS A 254 -14.74 -3.79 -9.90
N LEU A 255 -15.12 -5.04 -10.17
CA LEU A 255 -16.39 -5.36 -10.85
C LEU A 255 -17.49 -5.83 -9.89
N GLU A 256 -17.15 -6.43 -8.76
CA GLU A 256 -18.16 -7.02 -7.86
C GLU A 256 -18.81 -5.99 -6.90
N GLU A 257 -18.19 -4.83 -6.64
CA GLU A 257 -18.79 -3.79 -5.80
C GLU A 257 -19.83 -2.94 -6.55
N ASP A 258 -19.72 -2.82 -7.88
CA ASP A 258 -20.68 -2.07 -8.70
C ASP A 258 -22.04 -2.79 -8.82
N ASP A 259 -22.10 -4.10 -8.59
CA ASP A 259 -23.35 -4.89 -8.64
C ASP A 259 -24.23 -4.76 -7.38
N TRP A 260 -23.70 -4.16 -6.29
CA TRP A 260 -24.48 -3.90 -5.06
C TRP A 260 -25.01 -2.46 -4.96
N ALA A 261 -24.69 -1.60 -5.92
CA ALA A 261 -25.11 -0.20 -5.97
C ALA A 261 -26.31 0.06 -6.91
N GLY A 262 -27.03 -0.99 -7.33
CA GLY A 262 -28.23 -0.94 -8.17
C GLY A 262 -29.56 -0.99 -7.39
#